data_AF-A0A1I4M861-F1
#
_entry.id   AF-A0A1I4M861-F1
#
_cell.length_a   1.000
_cell.length_b   1.000
_cell.length_c   1.000
_cell.angle_alpha   90.00
_cell.angle_beta   90.00
_cell.angle_gamma   90.00
#
_symmetry.space_group_name_H-M   'P 1'
#
loop_
_entity.id
_entity.type
_entity.pdbx_description
1 polymer ?
#
loop_
_entity_poly.entity_id
_entity_poly.type
_entity_poly.pdbx_seq_one_letter_code
_entity_poly.pdbx_strand_id
1 'polypeptide(L)' 'MPRCLVALLFLAVAVPVAAQAGPAQDYTFGEQRFRNACPPPLKYAAGACVRRCPAGYQATGRFCRFRSMRR' A
#
# COMPACT_ATOMS: atom_id res chain seq x y z
N MET A 1 -47.50 -9.68 -38.36
CA MET A 1 -46.08 -10.11 -38.29
C MET A 1 -45.20 -8.88 -38.14
N PRO A 2 -44.69 -8.58 -36.92
CA PRO A 2 -43.39 -7.91 -36.83
C PRO A 2 -42.60 -8.49 -35.65
N ARG A 3 -42.10 -9.73 -35.81
CA ARG A 3 -41.27 -10.41 -34.81
C ARG A 3 -39.83 -10.63 -35.29
N CYS A 4 -39.36 -9.86 -36.27
CA CYS A 4 -37.98 -10.01 -36.80
C CYS A 4 -37.06 -8.81 -36.54
N LEU A 5 -37.57 -7.66 -36.09
CA LEU A 5 -36.76 -6.44 -36.03
C LEU A 5 -36.00 -6.23 -34.70
N VAL A 6 -36.16 -7.12 -33.71
CA VAL A 6 -35.50 -6.98 -32.40
C VAL A 6 -34.19 -7.79 -32.31
N ALA A 7 -33.83 -8.56 -33.35
CA ALA A 7 -32.75 -9.54 -33.27
C ALA A 7 -31.32 -8.98 -33.52
N LEU A 8 -31.14 -7.70 -33.86
CA LEU A 8 -29.84 -7.19 -34.33
C LEU A 8 -29.05 -6.30 -33.35
N LEU A 9 -29.50 -6.16 -32.10
CA LEU A 9 -28.91 -5.18 -31.15
C LEU A 9 -27.96 -5.74 -30.09
N PHE A 10 -27.50 -6.98 -30.22
CA PHE A 10 -26.57 -7.61 -29.26
C PHE A 10 -25.23 -8.03 -29.89
N LEU A 11 -24.63 -7.18 -30.72
CA LEU A 11 -23.20 -7.26 -31.00
C LEU A 11 -22.45 -6.74 -29.75
N ALA A 12 -22.24 -7.66 -28.81
CA ALA A 12 -21.45 -7.47 -27.61
C ALA A 12 -20.01 -7.12 -28.00
N VAL A 13 -19.66 -5.84 -27.87
CA VAL A 13 -18.29 -5.36 -28.02
C VAL A 13 -17.46 -5.93 -26.86
N ALA A 14 -16.62 -6.92 -27.16
CA ALA A 14 -15.65 -7.46 -26.23
C ALA A 14 -14.53 -6.43 -26.03
N VAL A 15 -14.69 -5.54 -25.04
CA VAL A 15 -13.66 -4.59 -24.63
C VAL A 15 -12.64 -5.33 -23.74
N PRO A 16 -11.34 -5.35 -24.08
CA PRO A 16 -10.35 -5.96 -23.22
C PRO A 16 -10.15 -5.06 -21.99
N VAL A 17 -10.51 -5.55 -20.80
CA VAL A 17 -10.18 -4.89 -19.54
C VAL A 17 -8.68 -5.10 -19.28
N ALA A 18 -7.89 -4.05 -19.47
CA ALA A 18 -6.51 -4.03 -19.01
C ALA A 18 -6.52 -4.09 -17.47
N ALA A 19 -5.95 -5.14 -16.87
CA ALA A 19 -5.77 -5.22 -15.44
C ALA A 19 -4.78 -4.13 -14.99
N GLN A 20 -5.29 -3.09 -14.34
CA GLN A 20 -4.46 -2.05 -13.75
C GLN A 20 -3.96 -2.55 -12.40
N ALA A 21 -2.64 -2.72 -12.25
CA ALA A 21 -2.05 -2.94 -10.93
C ALA A 21 -2.38 -1.73 -10.05
N GLY A 22 -3.10 -1.97 -8.94
CA GLY A 22 -3.47 -0.92 -7.99
C GLY A 22 -2.26 -0.20 -7.41
N PRO A 23 -2.44 1.02 -6.87
CA PRO A 23 -1.32 1.84 -6.41
C PRO A 23 -0.51 1.09 -5.36
N ALA A 24 0.81 1.03 -5.56
CA ALA A 24 1.74 0.54 -4.56
C ALA A 24 1.55 1.37 -3.29
N GLN A 25 1.03 0.74 -2.23
CA GLN A 25 0.82 1.39 -0.94
C GLN A 25 2.18 1.80 -0.39
N ASP A 26 2.48 3.10 -0.45
CA ASP A 26 3.73 3.66 0.03
C ASP A 26 3.72 3.61 1.57
N TYR A 27 4.28 2.53 2.12
CA TYR A 27 4.43 2.28 3.55
C TYR A 27 5.16 3.42 4.30
N THR A 28 5.79 4.34 3.57
CA THR A 28 6.42 5.55 4.11
C THR A 28 5.42 6.50 4.77
N PHE A 29 4.14 6.50 4.37
CA PHE A 29 3.13 7.42 4.90
C PHE A 29 2.82 7.17 6.39
N GLY A 30 2.96 5.94 6.86
CA GLY A 30 2.89 5.63 8.29
C GLY A 30 4.06 6.23 9.04
N GLU A 31 5.29 6.00 8.56
CA GLU A 31 6.53 6.30 9.27
C GLU A 31 6.66 7.76 9.76
N GLN A 32 6.15 8.72 8.99
CA GLN A 32 6.21 10.15 9.36
C GLN A 32 5.23 10.52 10.48
N ARG A 33 4.01 9.98 10.46
CA ARG A 33 2.98 10.26 11.49
C ARG A 33 3.35 9.72 12.86
N PHE A 34 4.16 8.66 12.92
CA PHE A 34 4.49 7.99 14.17
C PHE A 34 5.71 8.56 14.91
N ARG A 35 6.30 9.67 14.45
CA ARG A 35 7.42 10.34 15.14
C ARG A 35 7.10 10.69 16.60
N ASN A 36 5.83 11.00 16.87
CA ASN A 36 5.32 11.33 18.21
C ASN A 36 4.41 10.23 18.78
N ALA A 37 4.29 9.07 18.13
CA ALA A 37 3.43 7.98 18.61
C ALA A 37 3.97 7.34 19.90
N CYS A 38 5.29 7.36 20.05
CA CYS A 38 5.95 6.85 21.25
C CYS A 38 6.38 8.00 22.16
N PRO A 39 6.24 7.87 23.49
CA PRO A 39 6.80 8.83 24.43
C PRO A 39 8.33 8.80 24.39
N PRO A 40 9.03 9.91 24.69
CA PRO A 40 10.47 9.89 24.93
C PRO A 40 10.79 8.92 26.08
N PRO A 41 11.85 8.07 26.02
CA PRO A 41 12.91 7.97 24.99
C PRO A 41 12.69 6.84 23.96
N LEU A 42 11.47 6.31 23.81
CA LEU A 42 11.17 5.14 22.97
C LEU A 42 11.08 5.47 21.48
N LYS A 43 11.50 4.56 20.61
CA LYS A 43 11.42 4.70 19.14
C LYS A 43 10.25 3.90 18.59
N TYR A 44 9.61 4.39 17.53
CA TYR A 44 8.55 3.66 16.85
C TYR A 44 9.10 2.66 15.82
N ALA A 45 8.64 1.42 15.86
CA ALA A 45 9.00 0.35 14.92
C ALA A 45 7.78 -0.55 14.66
N ALA A 46 7.30 -0.58 13.40
CA ALA A 46 6.25 -1.51 12.95
C ALA A 46 5.03 -1.65 13.89
N GLY A 47 4.53 -0.54 14.44
CA GLY A 47 3.37 -0.54 15.34
C GLY A 47 3.70 -0.67 16.84
N ALA A 48 4.97 -0.80 17.21
CA ALA A 48 5.41 -0.93 18.60
C ALA A 48 6.42 0.16 19.01
N CYS A 49 6.46 0.46 20.31
CA CYS A 49 7.45 1.36 20.90
C CYS A 49 8.61 0.56 21.50
N VAL A 50 9.82 0.75 20.99
CA VAL A 50 11.03 -0.02 21.35
C VAL A 50 12.16 0.90 21.81
N ARG A 51 13.03 0.44 22.72
CA ARG A 51 14.23 1.22 23.13
C ARG A 51 15.35 1.17 22.07
N ARG A 52 15.53 0.01 21.44
CA ARG A 52 16.52 -0.24 20.38
C ARG A 52 15.80 -0.83 19.17
N CYS A 53 16.26 -0.49 17.96
CA CYS A 53 15.68 -1.03 16.74
C CYS A 53 16.00 -2.53 16.59
N PRO A 54 15.04 -3.36 16.18
CA PRO A 54 15.25 -4.79 15.94
C PRO A 54 16.09 -5.03 14.68
N ALA A 55 16.58 -6.27 14.50
CA ALA A 55 17.36 -6.66 13.33
C ALA A 55 16.60 -6.38 12.02
N GLY A 56 17.31 -5.92 11.00
CA GLY A 56 16.70 -5.51 9.72
C GLY A 56 16.08 -4.10 9.71
N TYR A 57 16.02 -3.41 10.86
CA TYR A 57 15.61 -2.01 10.92
C TYR A 57 16.81 -1.09 11.17
N GLN A 58 16.82 0.06 10.51
CA GLN A 58 17.79 1.13 10.71
C GLN A 58 17.19 2.21 11.60
N ALA A 59 17.95 2.60 12.63
CA ALA A 59 17.54 3.67 13.54
C ALA A 59 17.67 5.04 12.85
N THR A 60 16.56 5.74 12.72
CA THR A 60 16.52 7.09 12.15
C THR A 60 15.85 8.02 13.15
N GLY A 61 16.63 8.62 14.05
CA GLY A 61 16.10 9.49 15.12
C GLY A 61 15.12 8.75 16.04
N ARG A 62 13.85 9.15 16.03
CA ARG A 62 12.73 8.63 16.86
C ARG A 62 12.00 7.43 16.26
N PHE A 63 12.41 6.95 15.08
CA PHE A 63 11.79 5.81 14.42
C PHE A 63 12.83 4.79 13.96
N CYS A 64 12.38 3.57 13.73
CA CYS A 64 13.14 2.48 13.14
C CYS A 64 12.57 2.23 11.74
N ARG A 65 13.32 2.59 10.70
CA ARG A 65 12.94 2.35 9.31
C ARG A 65 13.33 0.95 8.92
N PHE A 66 12.45 0.19 8.28
CA PHE A 66 12.85 -1.11 7.73
C PHE A 66 13.92 -0.88 6.66
N ARG A 67 15.09 -1.50 6.84
CA ARG A 67 16.14 -1.49 5.83
C ARG A 67 15.76 -2.60 4.85
N SER A 68 14.90 -2.27 3.88
CA SER A 68 14.68 -3.21 2.78
C SER A 68 16.04 -3.47 2.15
N MET A 69 16.42 -4.75 2.11
CA MET A 69 17.56 -5.19 1.33
C MET A 69 17.19 -4.84 -0.11
N ARG A 70 17.62 -3.67 -0.59
CA ARG A 70 17.49 -3.27 -2.00
C ARG A 70 18.06 -4.43 -2.81
N ARG A 71 17.17 -5.15 -3.49
CA ARG A 71 17.49 -6.24 -4.40
C ARG A 71 17.78 -5.65 -5.77
#